data_AF-A0A1V6M111-F1
#
_entry.id   AF-A0A1V6M111-F1
#
_cell.length_a   1.000
_cell.length_b   1.000
_cell.length_c   1.000
_cell.angle_alpha   90.00
_cell.angle_beta   90.00
_cell.angle_gamma   90.00
#
_symmetry.space_group_name_H-M   'P 1'
#
loop_
_entity.id
_entity.type
_entity.pdbx_description
1 polymer ?
#
loop_
_entity_poly.entity_id
_entity_poly.type
_entity_poly.pdbx_seq_one_letter_code
_entity_poly.pdbx_strand_id
1 'polypeptide(L)'
;MIKLQIQSDTKDSVLDIVRAAISAEIKRLEIGLDKTDKQIKEYETEYNVSSDTFQKEFTAEDMKKGDLEYIAWAGELKIREKIMADLKKLKEIEYVAH
;
A
#
# COMPACT_ATOMS: atom_id res chain seq x y z
N MET A 1 3.33 -15.90 15.81
CA MET A 1 1.85 -15.85 15.74
C MET A 1 1.37 -14.87 16.78
N ILE A 2 0.54 -13.89 16.39
CA ILE A 2 -0.09 -12.94 17.33
C ILE A 2 -1.57 -13.32 17.41
N LYS A 3 -2.11 -13.40 18.63
CA LYS A 3 -3.54 -13.64 18.86
C LYS A 3 -4.15 -12.37 19.44
N LEU A 4 -5.18 -11.84 18.78
CA LEU A 4 -5.97 -10.70 19.24
C LEU A 4 -7.32 -11.21 19.78
N GLN A 5 -7.73 -10.75 20.96
CA GLN A 5 -9.03 -11.06 21.55
C GLN A 5 -9.85 -9.79 21.70
N ILE A 6 -11.09 -9.83 21.21
CA ILE A 6 -12.05 -8.71 21.28
C ILE A 6 -13.20 -9.17 22.17
N GLN A 7 -13.50 -8.38 23.21
CA GLN A 7 -14.57 -8.63 24.16
C GLN A 7 -15.50 -7.41 24.18
N SER A 8 -16.81 -7.64 24.33
CA SER A 8 -17.81 -6.59 24.46
C SER A 8 -18.95 -7.07 25.36
N ASP A 9 -19.49 -6.16 26.18
CA ASP A 9 -20.65 -6.41 27.03
C ASP A 9 -21.99 -6.22 26.27
N THR A 10 -21.94 -5.75 25.02
CA THR A 10 -23.11 -5.54 24.18
C THR A 10 -23.44 -6.78 23.34
N LYS A 11 -24.74 -7.03 23.11
CA LYS A 11 -25.24 -8.12 22.25
C LYS A 11 -25.04 -7.87 20.76
N ASP A 12 -24.67 -6.64 20.37
CA ASP A 12 -24.31 -6.33 19.00
C ASP A 12 -23.03 -7.08 18.62
N SER A 13 -22.98 -7.61 17.40
CA SER A 13 -21.82 -8.34 16.91
C SER A 13 -20.66 -7.37 16.66
N VAL A 14 -19.94 -6.99 17.73
CA VAL A 14 -18.70 -6.22 17.68
C VAL A 14 -17.67 -6.88 16.75
N LEU A 15 -17.76 -8.21 16.63
CA LEU A 15 -17.00 -8.99 15.68
C LEU A 15 -17.28 -8.58 14.22
N ASP A 16 -18.54 -8.34 13.85
CA ASP A 16 -18.90 -7.90 12.49
C ASP A 16 -18.43 -6.47 12.23
N ILE A 17 -18.47 -5.59 13.23
CA ILE A 17 -17.93 -4.22 13.13
C ILE A 17 -16.43 -4.26 12.83
N VAL A 18 -15.68 -5.11 13.55
CA VAL A 18 -14.23 -5.25 13.35
C VAL A 18 -13.92 -5.85 11.98
N ARG A 19 -14.65 -6.90 11.57
CA ARG A 19 -14.54 -7.48 10.21
C ARG A 19 -14.79 -6.44 9.14
N ALA A 20 -15.83 -5.61 9.31
CA ALA A 20 -16.16 -4.55 8.37
C ALA A 20 -15.06 -3.48 8.30
N ALA A 21 -14.49 -3.10 9.46
CA ALA A 21 -13.40 -2.13 9.51
C ALA A 21 -12.13 -2.63 8.80
N ILE A 22 -11.75 -3.89 9.02
CA ILE A 22 -10.61 -4.53 8.34
C ILE A 22 -10.87 -4.63 6.83
N SER A 23 -12.07 -5.05 6.43
CA SER A 23 -12.45 -5.14 5.02
C SER A 23 -12.42 -3.77 4.33
N ALA A 24 -12.88 -2.72 5.01
CA ALA A 24 -12.83 -1.35 4.51
C ALA A 24 -11.38 -0.84 4.38
N GLU A 25 -10.49 -1.19 5.31
CA GLU A 25 -9.06 -0.84 5.22
C GLU A 25 -8.38 -1.55 4.05
N ILE A 26 -8.63 -2.84 3.87
CA ILE A 26 -8.14 -3.58 2.69
C ILE A 26 -8.59 -2.87 1.41
N LYS A 27 -9.87 -2.48 1.32
CA LYS A 27 -10.37 -1.81 0.12
C LYS A 27 -9.72 -0.44 -0.11
N ARG A 28 -9.48 0.33 0.94
CA ARG A 28 -8.77 1.63 0.86
C ARG A 28 -7.34 1.43 0.36
N LEU A 29 -6.63 0.44 0.90
CA LEU A 29 -5.26 0.12 0.49
C LEU A 29 -5.21 -0.36 -0.97
N GLU A 30 -6.17 -1.15 -1.43
CA GLU A 30 -6.26 -1.55 -2.84
C GLU A 30 -6.48 -0.37 -3.79
N ILE A 31 -7.30 0.60 -3.40
CA ILE A 31 -7.50 1.85 -4.17
C ILE A 31 -6.20 2.66 -4.19
N GLY A 32 -5.52 2.77 -3.05
CA GLY A 32 -4.21 3.43 -2.95
C GLY A 32 -3.15 2.76 -3.83
N LEU A 33 -3.15 1.43 -3.89
CA LEU A 33 -2.25 0.63 -4.72
C LEU A 33 -2.47 0.92 -6.21
N ASP A 34 -3.72 0.88 -6.68
CA ASP A 34 -4.05 1.18 -8.08
C ASP A 34 -3.64 2.61 -8.46
N LYS A 35 -3.80 3.58 -7.54
CA LYS A 35 -3.38 4.96 -7.78
C LYS A 35 -1.85 5.08 -7.93
N THR A 36 -1.10 4.53 -6.98
CA THR A 36 0.38 4.61 -7.02
C THR A 36 0.95 3.84 -8.21
N ASP A 37 0.39 2.68 -8.56
CA ASP A 37 0.78 1.90 -9.75
C ASP A 37 0.58 2.70 -11.04
N LYS A 38 -0.50 3.49 -11.15
CA LYS A 38 -0.71 4.40 -12.29
C LYS A 38 0.34 5.49 -12.37
N GLN A 39 0.65 6.15 -11.26
CA GLN A 39 1.67 7.20 -11.20
C GLN A 39 3.07 6.66 -11.52
N ILE A 40 3.42 5.48 -10.99
CA ILE A 40 4.68 4.79 -11.33
C ILE A 40 4.74 4.51 -12.82
N LYS A 41 3.66 3.98 -13.41
CA LYS A 41 3.60 3.67 -14.84
C LYS A 41 3.74 4.91 -15.71
N GLU A 42 3.21 6.06 -15.28
CA GLU A 42 3.42 7.34 -15.96
C GLU A 42 4.91 7.70 -16.03
N TYR A 43 5.64 7.57 -14.92
CA TYR A 43 7.10 7.79 -14.91
C TYR A 43 7.86 6.76 -15.75
N GLU A 44 7.56 5.47 -15.61
CA GLU A 44 8.20 4.41 -16.41
C GLU A 44 8.00 4.63 -17.91
N THR A 45 6.81 5.11 -18.30
CA THR A 45 6.50 5.44 -19.69
C THR A 45 7.22 6.71 -20.14
N GLU A 46 7.26 7.75 -19.32
CA GLU A 46 7.90 9.03 -19.65
C GLU A 46 9.41 8.90 -19.86
N TYR A 47 10.06 8.08 -19.03
CA TYR A 47 11.50 7.85 -19.07
C TYR A 47 11.90 6.61 -19.85
N ASN A 48 10.93 5.76 -20.23
CA ASN A 48 11.14 4.47 -20.89
C ASN A 48 12.14 3.58 -20.14
N VAL A 49 12.04 3.58 -18.80
CA VAL A 49 12.86 2.77 -17.89
C VAL A 49 11.97 2.10 -16.85
N SER A 50 12.41 0.94 -16.35
CA SER A 50 11.71 0.28 -15.25
C SER A 50 11.99 0.98 -13.91
N SER A 51 11.08 0.83 -12.95
CA SER A 51 11.30 1.30 -11.58
C SER A 51 12.55 0.71 -10.92
N ASP A 52 12.88 -0.54 -11.24
CA ASP A 52 14.11 -1.20 -10.75
C ASP A 52 15.37 -0.54 -11.30
N THR A 53 15.36 -0.16 -12.58
CA THR A 53 16.45 0.58 -13.22
C THR A 53 16.57 1.97 -12.62
N PHE A 54 15.45 2.70 -12.50
CA PHE A 54 15.39 4.01 -11.87
C PHE A 54 16.04 4.00 -10.48
N GLN A 55 15.65 3.06 -9.60
CA GLN A 55 16.18 3.00 -8.24
C GLN A 55 17.70 2.72 -8.17
N LYS A 56 18.27 2.02 -9.17
CA LYS A 56 19.67 1.61 -9.17
C LYS A 56 20.59 2.61 -9.87
N GLU A 57 20.09 3.24 -10.92
CA GLU A 57 20.93 3.93 -11.90
C GLU A 57 20.63 5.42 -12.02
N PHE A 58 19.42 5.89 -11.66
CA PHE A 58 19.05 7.29 -11.80
C PHE A 58 19.44 8.12 -10.58
N THR A 59 19.83 9.35 -10.86
CA THR A 59 19.96 10.45 -9.91
C THR A 59 18.92 11.53 -10.23
N ALA A 60 18.84 12.56 -9.39
CA ALA A 60 17.93 13.66 -9.66
C ALA A 60 18.29 14.47 -10.92
N GLU A 61 19.56 14.53 -11.28
CA GLU A 61 20.02 15.24 -12.49
C GLU A 61 19.58 14.56 -13.79
N ASP A 62 19.20 13.28 -13.72
CA ASP A 62 18.65 12.54 -14.85
C ASP A 62 17.17 12.84 -15.09
N MET A 63 16.51 13.53 -14.15
CA MET A 63 15.09 13.86 -14.21
C MET A 63 14.86 15.22 -14.89
N LYS A 64 13.87 15.31 -15.77
CA LYS A 64 13.48 16.55 -16.48
C LYS A 64 13.11 17.68 -15.52
N LYS A 65 12.54 17.35 -14.35
CA LYS A 65 12.18 18.32 -13.30
C LYS A 65 13.09 18.22 -12.07
N GLY A 66 14.26 17.60 -12.20
CA GLY A 66 15.26 17.50 -11.14
C GLY A 66 14.75 16.77 -9.89
N ASP A 67 15.25 17.24 -8.74
CA ASP A 67 15.01 16.66 -7.40
C ASP A 67 13.55 16.39 -7.09
N LEU A 68 12.64 17.31 -7.43
CA LEU A 68 11.22 17.19 -7.06
C LEU A 68 10.57 15.96 -7.66
N GLU A 69 10.91 15.65 -8.91
CA GLU A 69 10.34 14.51 -9.62
C GLU A 69 11.02 13.21 -9.25
N TYR A 70 12.34 13.25 -9.01
CA TYR A 70 13.07 12.12 -8.44
C TYR A 70 12.45 11.68 -7.10
N ILE A 71 12.23 12.65 -6.21
CA ILE A 71 11.63 12.42 -4.88
C ILE A 71 10.20 11.91 -5.03
N ALA A 72 9.43 12.44 -5.97
CA ALA A 72 8.06 11.99 -6.21
C ALA A 72 8.02 10.52 -6.65
N TRP A 73 8.79 10.13 -7.66
CA TRP A 73 8.81 8.75 -8.14
C TRP A 73 9.34 7.78 -7.07
N ALA A 74 10.46 8.11 -6.43
CA ALA A 74 10.98 7.31 -5.32
C ALA A 74 9.97 7.20 -4.16
N GLY A 75 9.19 8.26 -3.93
CA GLY A 75 8.10 8.28 -2.96
C GLY A 75 6.98 7.31 -3.31
N GLU A 76 6.51 7.31 -4.55
CA GLU A 76 5.46 6.38 -5.02
C GLU A 76 5.90 4.92 -4.86
N LEU A 77 7.17 4.59 -5.18
CA LEU A 77 7.70 3.24 -4.99
C LEU A 77 7.66 2.79 -3.52
N LYS A 78 8.05 3.68 -2.60
CA LYS A 78 7.96 3.41 -1.15
C LYS A 78 6.52 3.26 -0.66
N ILE A 79 5.61 4.07 -1.19
CA ILE A 79 4.17 3.97 -0.86
C ILE A 79 3.63 2.62 -1.30
N ARG A 80 3.92 2.21 -2.54
CA ARG A 80 3.55 0.92 -3.10
C ARG A 80 4.03 -0.25 -2.23
N GLU A 81 5.32 -0.27 -1.87
CA GLU A 81 5.90 -1.29 -1.00
C GLU A 81 5.18 -1.39 0.35
N LYS A 82 4.93 -0.24 0.99
CA LYS A 82 4.22 -0.19 2.27
C LYS A 82 2.79 -0.71 2.15
N ILE A 83 2.06 -0.29 1.12
CA ILE A 83 0.67 -0.72 0.87
C ILE A 83 0.63 -2.24 0.65
N MET A 84 1.53 -2.79 -0.16
CA MET A 84 1.59 -4.23 -0.40
C MET A 84 1.90 -5.02 0.88
N ALA A 85 2.83 -4.52 1.71
CA ALA A 85 3.15 -5.16 2.98
C ALA A 85 1.98 -5.14 3.97
N ASP A 86 1.24 -4.02 4.04
CA ASP A 86 0.08 -3.89 4.94
C ASP A 86 -1.12 -4.71 4.43
N LEU A 87 -1.38 -4.72 3.11
CA LEU A 87 -2.40 -5.59 2.49
C LEU A 87 -2.16 -7.06 2.78
N LYS A 88 -0.90 -7.52 2.68
CA LYS A 88 -0.53 -8.90 2.99
C LYS A 88 -0.91 -9.26 4.42
N LYS A 89 -0.51 -8.43 5.39
CA LYS A 89 -0.81 -8.65 6.82
C LYS A 89 -2.32 -8.72 7.08
N LEU A 90 -3.10 -7.83 6.46
CA LEU A 90 -4.55 -7.77 6.67
C LEU A 90 -5.31 -8.92 6.01
N LYS A 91 -4.88 -9.36 4.82
CA LYS A 91 -5.51 -10.48 4.09
C LYS A 91 -5.23 -11.85 4.72
N GLU A 92 -4.15 -11.95 5.50
CA GLU A 92 -3.77 -13.17 6.24
C GLU A 92 -4.48 -13.28 7.62
N ILE A 93 -5.34 -12.32 7.99
CA ILE A 93 -6.09 -12.39 9.26
C ILE A 93 -7.15 -13.49 9.21
N GLU A 94 -7.07 -14.41 10.17
CA GLU A 94 -8.09 -15.44 10.41
C GLU A 94 -9.01 -15.06 11.57
N TYR A 95 -10.31 -15.16 11.36
CA TYR A 95 -11.32 -14.87 12.38
C TYR A 95 -11.74 -16.16 13.08
N VAL A 96 -11.32 -16.33 14.33
CA VAL A 96 -11.74 -17.46 15.17
C VAL A 96 -12.90 -16.98 16.06
N ALA A 97 -14.10 -17.50 15.81
CA ALA A 97 -15.23 -17.37 16.73
C ALA A 97 -15.31 -18.65 17.59
N HIS A 98 -15.43 -18.48 18.90
CA HIS A 98 -15.71 -19.57 19.86
C HIS A 98 -17.14 -19.43 20.36
#